data_AF-A0A7V8Y6Q8-F1
#
_entry.id   AF-A0A7V8Y6Q8-F1
#
_cell.length_a   1.000
_cell.length_b   1.000
_cell.length_c   1.000
_cell.angle_alpha   90.00
_cell.angle_beta   90.00
_cell.angle_gamma   90.00
#
_symmetry.space_group_name_H-M   'P 1'
#
loop_
_entity.id
_entity.type
_entity.pdbx_description
1 polymer ?
#
loop_
_entity_poly.entity_id
_entity_poly.type
_entity_poly.pdbx_seq_one_letter_code
_entity_poly.pdbx_strand_id
1 'polypeptide(L)'
;MIKKTVALTVCLLLISAPAFAAHKKVRDANDVDGLLDLRAATVYGAPRIWNLKTYNSWTPKAIRDKGFLLVYYDTFGDERYDYYALLRSTGNRMQGTLWRDRVSKSDYRVSFLETWRSDKRSAKVRVPLGRMRFGTNRDSYKWYAQTIITGPSCKRTCFDRAPNRKGVTEPLGG
;
A
#
# COMPACT_ATOMS: atom_id res chain seq x y z
N MET A 1 -27.37 -56.81 36.16
CA MET A 1 -27.11 -55.94 34.99
C MET A 1 -26.94 -54.51 35.50
N ILE A 2 -25.71 -53.97 35.48
CA ILE A 2 -25.43 -52.58 35.88
C ILE A 2 -24.58 -51.96 34.76
N LYS A 3 -25.16 -51.02 33.99
CA LYS A 3 -24.45 -50.25 32.97
C LYS A 3 -23.74 -49.08 33.66
N LYS A 4 -22.41 -49.08 33.65
CA LYS A 4 -21.60 -47.91 34.03
C LYS A 4 -21.32 -47.09 32.77
N THR A 5 -21.91 -45.91 32.70
CA THR A 5 -21.62 -44.94 31.64
C THR A 5 -20.48 -44.04 32.12
N VAL A 6 -19.31 -44.16 31.50
CA VAL A 6 -18.16 -43.28 31.76
C VAL A 6 -18.26 -42.10 30.79
N ALA A 7 -18.48 -40.89 31.31
CA ALA A 7 -18.44 -39.67 30.53
C ALA A 7 -16.98 -39.22 30.37
N LEU A 8 -16.50 -39.19 29.13
CA LEU A 8 -15.16 -38.70 28.78
C LEU A 8 -15.25 -37.20 28.49
N THR A 9 -14.80 -36.37 29.44
CA THR A 9 -14.75 -34.90 29.25
C THR A 9 -13.48 -34.55 28.46
N VAL A 10 -13.64 -34.21 27.18
CA VAL A 10 -12.55 -33.70 26.35
C VAL A 10 -12.41 -32.19 26.62
N CYS A 11 -11.35 -31.80 27.32
CA CYS A 11 -11.00 -30.40 27.53
C CYS A 11 -10.21 -29.90 26.31
N LEU A 12 -10.87 -29.18 25.40
CA LEU A 12 -10.23 -28.56 24.24
C LEU A 12 -9.47 -27.30 24.69
N LEU A 13 -8.17 -27.41 24.90
CA LEU A 13 -7.29 -26.26 25.11
C LEU A 13 -7.15 -25.48 23.79
N LEU A 14 -7.86 -24.36 23.68
CA LEU A 14 -7.69 -23.37 22.62
C LEU A 14 -6.32 -22.70 22.78
N ILE A 15 -5.32 -23.21 22.07
CA ILE A 15 -4.02 -22.53 21.94
C ILE A 15 -4.24 -21.32 21.02
N SER A 16 -4.44 -20.14 21.60
CA SER A 16 -4.46 -18.87 20.88
C SER A 16 -3.03 -18.55 20.42
N ALA A 17 -2.64 -19.02 19.24
CA ALA A 17 -1.39 -18.61 18.61
C ALA A 17 -1.46 -17.11 18.30
N PRO A 18 -0.45 -16.30 18.66
CA PRO A 18 -0.40 -14.92 18.22
C PRO A 18 -0.28 -14.90 16.70
N ALA A 19 -1.31 -14.38 16.02
CA ALA A 19 -1.25 -14.10 14.59
C ALA A 19 -0.24 -12.96 14.39
N PHE A 20 1.03 -13.30 14.23
CA PHE A 20 2.01 -12.37 13.68
C PHE A 20 1.55 -12.05 12.26
N ALA A 21 0.93 -10.87 12.10
CA ALA A 21 0.60 -10.31 10.81
C ALA A 21 1.89 -10.12 10.01
N ALA A 22 2.27 -11.12 9.22
CA ALA A 22 3.42 -11.04 8.34
C ALA A 22 3.14 -9.96 7.28
N HIS A 23 3.74 -8.78 7.45
CA HIS A 23 3.61 -7.71 6.49
C HIS A 23 4.14 -8.12 5.12
N LYS A 24 3.40 -7.80 4.06
CA LYS A 24 3.70 -8.31 2.74
C LYS A 24 4.67 -7.41 1.98
N LYS A 25 5.66 -8.05 1.39
CA LYS A 25 6.49 -7.50 0.33
C LYS A 25 5.98 -8.02 -1.00
N VAL A 26 5.58 -7.10 -1.87
CA VAL A 26 5.29 -7.40 -3.27
C VAL A 26 6.52 -7.08 -4.09
N ARG A 27 6.94 -8.03 -4.91
CA ARG A 27 7.96 -7.81 -5.95
C ARG A 27 7.23 -7.60 -7.27
N ASP A 28 7.80 -6.74 -8.10
CA ASP A 28 7.38 -6.59 -9.48
C ASP A 28 8.54 -6.88 -10.42
N ALA A 29 8.22 -7.22 -11.67
CA ALA A 29 9.22 -7.43 -12.71
C ALA A 29 9.68 -6.08 -13.25
N ASN A 30 10.80 -6.06 -13.99
CA ASN A 30 11.18 -4.86 -14.75
C ASN A 30 10.42 -4.91 -16.08
N ASP A 31 9.20 -4.39 -16.10
CA ASP A 31 8.27 -4.50 -17.23
C ASP A 31 7.82 -3.16 -17.81
N VAL A 32 8.23 -2.04 -17.21
CA VAL A 32 7.97 -0.69 -17.71
C VAL A 32 9.25 0.11 -17.88
N ASP A 33 9.44 0.68 -19.06
CA ASP A 33 10.57 1.57 -19.31
C ASP A 33 10.46 2.86 -18.50
N GLY A 34 11.50 3.21 -17.73
CA GLY A 34 11.62 4.54 -17.14
C GLY A 34 12.17 4.58 -15.72
N LEU A 35 12.24 5.80 -15.17
CA LEU A 35 12.85 6.05 -13.86
C LEU A 35 12.07 5.48 -12.69
N LEU A 36 10.76 5.25 -12.87
CA LEU A 36 9.84 4.87 -11.79
C LEU A 36 9.26 3.46 -11.92
N ASP A 37 9.90 2.61 -12.71
CA ASP A 37 9.63 1.16 -12.75
C ASP A 37 9.85 0.53 -11.37
N LEU A 38 8.79 0.00 -10.77
CA LEU A 38 8.73 -0.57 -9.43
C LEU A 38 9.43 -1.91 -9.45
N ARG A 39 10.33 -2.08 -8.49
CA ARG A 39 10.93 -3.36 -8.16
C ARG A 39 10.20 -4.06 -7.03
N ALA A 40 9.72 -3.27 -6.06
CA ALA A 40 8.99 -3.78 -4.93
C ALA A 40 8.18 -2.69 -4.22
N ALA A 41 7.05 -3.09 -3.65
CA ALA A 41 6.32 -2.34 -2.66
C ALA A 41 6.26 -3.15 -1.37
N THR A 42 6.65 -2.55 -0.24
CA THR A 42 6.65 -3.22 1.07
C THR A 42 5.92 -2.35 2.08
N VAL A 43 5.05 -2.96 2.88
CA VAL A 43 4.47 -2.33 4.08
C VAL A 43 5.12 -2.89 5.33
N TYR A 44 5.23 -2.07 6.37
CA TYR A 44 5.64 -2.50 7.71
C TYR A 44 5.36 -1.42 8.77
N GLY A 45 5.47 -1.78 10.05
CA GLY A 45 5.46 -0.86 11.18
C GLY A 45 4.08 -0.36 11.59
N ALA A 46 4.05 0.39 12.70
CA ALA A 46 2.86 1.03 13.26
C ALA A 46 3.23 2.44 13.75
N PRO A 47 2.76 3.54 13.12
CA PRO A 47 1.90 3.60 11.93
C PRO A 47 2.52 2.96 10.68
N ARG A 48 1.66 2.54 9.73
CA ARG A 48 2.07 1.83 8.51
C ARG A 48 2.99 2.68 7.64
N ILE A 49 4.12 2.12 7.23
CA ILE A 49 5.09 2.71 6.32
C ILE A 49 5.09 1.92 5.03
N TRP A 50 4.86 2.61 3.92
CA TRP A 50 5.05 2.08 2.58
C TRP A 50 6.45 2.42 2.09
N ASN A 51 7.18 1.41 1.62
CA ASN A 51 8.46 1.58 0.95
C ASN A 51 8.33 1.15 -0.51
N LEU A 52 8.35 2.12 -1.41
CA LEU A 52 8.27 1.94 -2.85
C LEU A 52 9.67 1.95 -3.42
N LYS A 53 10.15 0.80 -3.85
CA LYS A 53 11.47 0.61 -4.46
C LYS A 53 11.32 0.48 -5.97
N THR A 54 12.23 1.12 -6.68
CA THR A 54 12.32 1.14 -8.14
C THR A 54 13.58 0.39 -8.62
N TYR A 55 13.59 -0.06 -9.86
CA TYR A 55 14.78 -0.64 -10.50
C TYR A 55 15.84 0.45 -10.74
N ASN A 56 15.40 1.56 -11.31
CA ASN A 56 16.26 2.67 -11.71
C ASN A 56 16.49 3.69 -10.60
N SER A 57 17.62 4.39 -10.68
CA SER A 57 17.93 5.48 -9.73
C SER A 57 17.32 6.78 -10.24
N TRP A 58 16.81 7.61 -9.34
CA TRP A 58 16.19 8.87 -9.69
C TRP A 58 16.46 9.95 -8.63
N THR A 59 16.23 11.21 -8.99
CA THR A 59 16.27 12.36 -8.08
C THR A 59 14.90 13.03 -8.06
N PRO A 60 14.53 13.77 -6.99
CA PRO A 60 13.26 14.51 -6.99
C PRO A 60 13.17 15.43 -8.20
N LYS A 61 14.24 16.15 -8.55
CA LYS A 61 14.29 17.02 -9.74
C LYS A 61 13.96 16.24 -11.02
N ALA A 62 14.50 15.04 -11.17
CA ALA A 62 14.30 14.20 -12.34
C ALA A 62 12.88 13.64 -12.50
N ILE A 63 11.99 13.79 -11.51
CA ILE A 63 10.59 13.36 -11.59
C ILE A 63 9.59 14.49 -11.33
N ARG A 64 10.06 15.73 -11.11
CA ARG A 64 9.20 16.89 -10.86
C ARG A 64 8.25 17.10 -12.04
N ASP A 65 6.95 17.21 -11.73
CA ASP A 65 5.85 17.46 -12.66
C ASP A 65 5.66 16.42 -13.78
N LYS A 66 6.35 15.27 -13.68
CA LYS A 66 6.26 14.17 -14.66
C LYS A 66 6.19 12.78 -14.05
N GLY A 67 6.59 12.63 -12.79
CA GLY A 67 6.63 11.35 -12.10
C GLY A 67 5.90 11.39 -10.76
N PHE A 68 5.05 10.40 -10.54
CA PHE A 68 4.21 10.25 -9.34
C PHE A 68 4.31 8.83 -8.83
N LEU A 69 4.29 8.67 -7.50
CA LEU A 69 4.17 7.37 -6.86
C LEU A 69 2.90 7.37 -6.01
N LEU A 70 2.14 6.29 -6.09
CA LEU A 70 0.84 6.15 -5.48
C LEU A 70 0.75 4.86 -4.68
N VAL A 71 0.00 4.90 -3.59
CA VAL A 71 -0.49 3.69 -2.92
C VAL A 71 -1.99 3.83 -2.80
N TYR A 72 -2.73 2.92 -3.41
CA TYR A 72 -4.18 2.89 -3.39
C TYR A 72 -4.68 1.97 -2.28
N TYR A 73 -5.82 2.30 -1.68
CA TYR A 73 -6.47 1.53 -0.62
C TYR A 73 -7.94 1.29 -0.94
N ASP A 74 -8.33 0.02 -0.99
CA ASP A 74 -9.73 -0.43 -0.95
C ASP A 74 -10.05 -0.63 0.53
N THR A 75 -10.82 0.31 1.09
CA THR A 75 -11.16 0.38 2.51
C THR A 75 -12.58 -0.11 2.80
N PHE A 76 -13.43 -0.24 1.79
CA PHE A 76 -14.83 -0.70 1.91
C PHE A 76 -15.06 -2.14 1.42
N GLY A 77 -14.17 -2.71 0.62
CA GLY A 77 -14.21 -4.10 0.15
C GLY A 77 -14.97 -4.32 -1.15
N ASP A 78 -15.38 -3.25 -1.84
CA ASP A 78 -16.17 -3.27 -3.07
C ASP A 78 -15.32 -3.29 -4.36
N GLU A 79 -14.03 -3.64 -4.22
CA GLU A 79 -13.01 -3.62 -5.28
C GLU A 79 -12.67 -2.23 -5.84
N ARG A 80 -13.37 -1.19 -5.40
CA ARG A 80 -13.00 0.20 -5.65
C ARG A 80 -11.91 0.60 -4.66
N TYR A 81 -10.91 1.32 -5.16
CA TYR A 81 -9.93 1.94 -4.30
C TYR A 81 -10.43 3.31 -3.86
N ASP A 82 -10.68 3.43 -2.57
CA ASP A 82 -11.34 4.51 -1.86
C ASP A 82 -10.44 5.69 -1.54
N TYR A 83 -9.17 5.39 -1.28
CA TYR A 83 -8.16 6.37 -0.89
C TYR A 83 -6.88 6.11 -1.68
N TYR A 84 -6.07 7.15 -1.83
CA TYR A 84 -4.71 6.99 -2.30
C TYR A 84 -3.74 7.95 -1.61
N ALA A 85 -2.56 7.43 -1.28
CA ALA A 85 -1.42 8.25 -0.90
C ALA A 85 -0.70 8.65 -2.18
N LEU A 86 -0.58 9.95 -2.44
CA LEU A 86 0.16 10.52 -3.57
C LEU A 86 1.49 11.08 -3.07
N LEU A 87 2.59 10.59 -3.65
CA LEU A 87 3.93 11.13 -3.51
C LEU A 87 4.29 11.82 -4.80
N ARG A 88 4.61 13.11 -4.70
CA ARG A 88 5.11 13.92 -5.82
C ARG A 88 6.39 14.63 -5.44
N SER A 89 7.17 15.03 -6.44
CA SER A 89 8.37 15.83 -6.23
C SER A 89 8.05 17.33 -6.27
N THR A 90 8.71 18.10 -5.41
CA THR A 90 8.74 19.57 -5.47
C THR A 90 10.04 20.09 -6.14
N GLY A 91 10.81 19.21 -6.78
CA GLY A 91 12.14 19.50 -7.34
C GLY A 91 13.29 19.18 -6.39
N ASN A 92 13.18 19.57 -5.12
CA ASN A 92 14.25 19.38 -4.14
C ASN A 92 13.96 18.23 -3.15
N ARG A 93 12.68 17.91 -2.95
CA ARG A 93 12.22 16.90 -2.00
C ARG A 93 10.95 16.22 -2.49
N MET A 94 10.57 15.14 -1.81
CA MET A 94 9.27 14.50 -1.97
C MET A 94 8.24 15.16 -1.05
N GLN A 95 6.99 15.18 -1.48
CA GLN A 95 5.84 15.58 -0.70
C GLN A 95 4.77 14.48 -0.79
N GLY A 96 4.28 14.03 0.36
CA GLY A 96 3.17 13.09 0.47
C GLY A 96 1.85 13.76 0.82
N THR A 97 0.77 13.27 0.22
CA THR A 97 -0.60 13.67 0.53
C THR A 97 -1.52 12.46 0.50
N LEU A 98 -2.49 12.41 1.42
CA LEU A 98 -3.56 11.42 1.40
C LEU A 98 -4.79 12.04 0.77
N TRP A 99 -5.43 11.31 -0.14
CA TRP A 99 -6.63 11.72 -0.84
C TRP A 99 -7.72 10.67 -0.68
N ARG A 100 -8.96 11.13 -0.66
CA ARG A 100 -10.14 10.30 -0.85
C ARG A 100 -10.55 10.37 -2.32
N ASP A 101 -10.61 9.22 -2.96
CA ASP A 101 -11.20 9.04 -4.28
C ASP A 101 -12.73 9.12 -4.14
N ARG A 102 -13.35 10.07 -4.86
CA ARG A 102 -14.81 10.27 -4.84
C ARG A 102 -15.40 9.97 -6.22
N VAL A 103 -16.46 9.16 -6.25
CA VAL A 103 -17.11 8.70 -7.49
C VAL A 103 -17.67 9.83 -8.34
N SER A 104 -18.37 10.76 -7.70
CA SER A 104 -19.20 11.77 -8.36
C SER A 104 -18.77 13.19 -8.06
N LYS A 105 -17.61 13.37 -7.39
CA LYS A 105 -17.07 14.66 -6.96
C LYS A 105 -15.56 14.64 -7.16
N SER A 106 -14.93 15.80 -7.27
CA SER A 106 -13.46 15.89 -7.29
C SER A 106 -12.86 15.21 -6.07
N ASP A 107 -11.70 14.59 -6.19
CA ASP A 107 -10.99 14.06 -5.03
C ASP A 107 -10.69 15.15 -4.02
N TYR A 108 -10.68 14.80 -2.73
CA TYR A 108 -10.32 15.76 -1.68
C TYR A 108 -9.12 15.27 -0.90
N ARG A 109 -8.22 16.22 -0.61
CA ARG A 109 -7.03 15.96 0.21
C ARG A 109 -7.45 15.83 1.66
N VAL A 110 -7.24 14.64 2.22
CA VAL A 110 -7.47 14.32 3.63
C VAL A 110 -6.39 14.94 4.50
N SER A 111 -5.11 14.78 4.13
CA SER A 111 -3.99 15.28 4.93
C SER A 111 -2.67 15.31 4.17
N PHE A 112 -1.66 15.99 4.74
CA PHE A 112 -0.26 15.76 4.38
C PHE A 112 0.29 14.52 5.07
N LEU A 113 1.21 13.86 4.39
CA LEU A 113 1.88 12.65 4.85
C LEU A 113 3.37 12.89 4.99
N GLU A 114 3.98 12.25 5.97
CA GLU A 114 5.42 12.25 6.11
C GLU A 114 6.03 11.35 5.04
N THR A 115 6.96 11.92 4.27
CA THR A 115 7.63 11.24 3.17
C THR A 115 9.11 11.52 3.18
N TRP A 116 9.89 10.48 2.90
CA TRP A 116 11.33 10.57 2.81
C TRP A 116 11.87 9.57 1.79
N ARG A 117 13.15 9.67 1.49
CA ARG A 117 13.86 8.72 0.64
C ARG A 117 14.92 8.04 1.48
N SER A 118 14.97 6.70 1.48
CA SER A 118 16.07 5.97 2.12
C SER A 118 17.30 5.89 1.24
N ASP A 119 17.11 5.90 -0.08
CA ASP A 119 18.19 5.80 -1.06
C ASP A 119 17.74 6.40 -2.41
N LYS A 120 18.63 6.34 -3.40
CA LYS A 120 18.40 6.86 -4.76
C LYS A 120 17.36 6.08 -5.58
N ARG A 121 16.84 4.96 -5.08
CA ARG A 121 15.89 4.06 -5.75
C ARG A 121 14.60 3.87 -4.96
N SER A 122 14.38 4.63 -3.88
CA SER A 122 13.23 4.43 -3.02
C SER A 122 12.58 5.73 -2.57
N ALA A 123 11.28 5.64 -2.31
CA ALA A 123 10.51 6.61 -1.55
C ALA A 123 9.70 5.88 -0.49
N LYS A 124 9.62 6.50 0.69
CA LYS A 124 8.84 6.01 1.82
C LYS A 124 7.75 7.01 2.15
N VAL A 125 6.60 6.51 2.58
CA VAL A 125 5.51 7.30 3.13
C VAL A 125 4.94 6.64 4.37
N ARG A 126 4.75 7.43 5.43
CA ARG A 126 4.01 7.00 6.61
C ARG A 126 2.54 7.34 6.41
N VAL A 127 1.68 6.33 6.47
CA VAL A 127 0.23 6.47 6.23
C VAL A 127 -0.53 6.07 7.49
N PRO A 128 -1.09 7.04 8.23
CA PRO A 128 -1.91 6.74 9.39
C PRO A 128 -3.29 6.25 8.96
N LEU A 129 -3.54 4.94 9.07
CA LEU A 129 -4.83 4.34 8.66
C LEU A 129 -6.03 4.97 9.38
N GLY A 130 -5.87 5.47 10.61
CA GLY A 130 -6.92 6.19 11.35
C GLY A 130 -7.41 7.49 10.69
N ARG A 131 -6.77 7.97 9.61
CA ARG A 131 -7.28 9.09 8.79
C ARG A 131 -8.21 8.64 7.66
N MET A 132 -8.41 7.34 7.48
CA MET A 132 -9.31 6.75 6.48
C MET A 132 -10.56 6.22 7.17
N ARG A 133 -11.67 6.21 6.42
CA ARG A 133 -12.88 5.50 6.82
C ARG A 133 -12.82 4.09 6.25
N PHE A 134 -13.19 3.10 7.06
CA PHE A 134 -13.31 1.71 6.65
C PHE A 134 -14.78 1.30 6.72
N GLY A 135 -15.15 0.35 5.87
CA GLY A 135 -16.46 -0.29 5.94
C GLY A 135 -16.68 -0.94 7.32
N THR A 136 -17.95 -1.08 7.71
CA THR A 136 -18.33 -1.72 8.97
C THR A 136 -17.83 -3.17 9.02
N ASN A 137 -17.39 -3.63 10.19
CA ASN A 137 -16.93 -5.01 10.44
C ASN A 137 -15.72 -5.46 9.59
N ARG A 138 -14.93 -4.52 9.09
CA ARG A 138 -13.67 -4.82 8.38
C ARG A 138 -12.57 -5.10 9.39
N ASP A 139 -11.81 -6.15 9.14
CA ASP A 139 -10.57 -6.51 9.85
C ASP A 139 -9.31 -6.26 9.00
N SER A 140 -9.50 -5.98 7.71
CA SER A 140 -8.47 -5.91 6.70
C SER A 140 -8.82 -4.91 5.60
N TYR A 141 -7.83 -4.59 4.77
CA TYR A 141 -7.96 -3.74 3.60
C TYR A 141 -7.09 -4.25 2.46
N LYS A 142 -7.43 -3.90 1.21
CA LYS A 142 -6.57 -4.21 0.06
C LYS A 142 -5.80 -2.97 -0.35
N TRP A 143 -4.60 -3.16 -0.87
CA TRP A 143 -3.78 -2.07 -1.41
C TRP A 143 -3.01 -2.49 -2.64
N TYR A 144 -2.58 -1.53 -3.45
CA TYR A 144 -1.50 -1.73 -4.42
C TYR A 144 -0.70 -0.44 -4.56
N ALA A 145 0.55 -0.56 -5.01
CA ALA A 145 1.35 0.58 -5.39
C ALA A 145 1.29 0.79 -6.90
N GLN A 146 1.38 2.04 -7.34
CA GLN A 146 1.46 2.39 -8.74
C GLN A 146 2.43 3.55 -8.93
N THR A 147 3.16 3.55 -10.02
CA THR A 147 3.88 4.74 -10.49
C THR A 147 3.31 5.22 -11.80
N ILE A 148 3.45 6.52 -12.01
CA ILE A 148 3.06 7.20 -13.24
C ILE A 148 4.28 8.00 -13.67
N ILE A 149 4.73 7.84 -14.91
CA ILE A 149 5.87 8.60 -15.44
C ILE A 149 5.61 9.04 -16.88
N THR A 150 5.96 10.29 -17.17
CA THR A 150 6.07 10.84 -18.53
C THR A 150 7.51 11.24 -18.82
N GLY A 151 7.95 11.12 -20.07
CA GLY A 151 9.29 11.52 -20.47
C GLY A 151 9.81 10.80 -21.72
N PRO A 152 11.09 11.00 -22.10
CA PRO A 152 11.63 10.48 -23.37
C PRO A 152 11.58 8.96 -23.51
N SER A 153 11.75 8.21 -22.41
CA SER A 153 11.61 6.75 -22.38
C SER A 153 10.16 6.27 -22.47
N CYS A 154 9.20 7.19 -22.35
CA CYS A 154 7.77 6.95 -22.28
C CYS A 154 7.07 7.86 -23.29
N LYS A 155 6.99 7.41 -24.56
CA LYS A 155 6.34 8.14 -25.67
C LYS A 155 4.89 8.55 -25.34
N ARG A 156 4.25 7.81 -24.44
CA ARG A 156 2.97 8.13 -23.76
C ARG A 156 3.19 8.06 -22.25
N THR A 157 2.18 8.39 -21.44
CA THR A 157 2.23 8.13 -19.99
C THR A 157 2.41 6.64 -19.72
N CYS A 158 3.48 6.29 -19.01
CA CYS A 158 3.72 4.93 -18.53
C CYS A 158 3.09 4.75 -17.15
N PHE A 159 2.47 3.59 -16.95
CA PHE A 159 1.87 3.16 -15.70
C PHE A 159 2.48 1.83 -15.31
N ASP A 160 2.99 1.74 -14.10
CA ASP A 160 3.51 0.50 -13.54
C ASP A 160 2.84 0.25 -12.18
N ARG A 161 2.48 -1.00 -11.91
CA ARG A 161 1.64 -1.39 -10.78
C ARG A 161 2.23 -2.60 -10.06
N ALA A 162 2.48 -2.45 -8.76
CA ALA A 162 2.90 -3.55 -7.91
C ALA A 162 1.82 -3.86 -6.84
N PRO A 163 1.15 -5.03 -6.89
CA PRO A 163 1.24 -6.08 -7.92
C PRO A 163 0.44 -5.73 -9.19
N ASN A 164 0.84 -6.29 -10.33
CA ASN A 164 0.23 -6.03 -11.64
C ASN A 164 -1.27 -6.39 -11.78
N ARG A 165 -1.83 -7.29 -10.94
CA ARG A 165 -3.22 -7.78 -11.08
C ARG A 165 -4.17 -7.35 -9.95
N LYS A 166 -4.09 -8.04 -8.80
CA LYS A 166 -5.00 -7.85 -7.67
C LYS A 166 -4.24 -7.26 -6.50
N GLY A 167 -4.85 -6.27 -5.84
CA GLY A 167 -4.26 -5.71 -4.63
C GLY A 167 -4.07 -6.74 -3.53
N VAL A 168 -3.19 -6.40 -2.61
CA VAL A 168 -2.76 -7.24 -1.51
C VAL A 168 -3.59 -6.94 -0.27
N THR A 169 -4.15 -7.97 0.35
CA THR A 169 -4.83 -7.86 1.64
C THR A 169 -3.83 -7.68 2.77
N GLU A 170 -4.09 -6.68 3.62
CA GLU A 170 -3.39 -6.41 4.88
C GLU A 170 -4.36 -6.19 6.04
N PRO A 171 -4.00 -6.58 7.26
CA PRO A 171 -4.84 -6.38 8.43
C PRO A 171 -4.83 -4.92 8.88
N LEU A 172 -5.98 -4.46 9.40
CA LEU A 172 -6.12 -3.15 10.03
C LEU A 172 -5.35 -3.08 11.35
N GLY A 173 -5.28 -4.19 12.08
CA GLY A 173 -4.56 -4.30 13.35
C GLY A 173 -3.05 -4.43 13.15
N GLY A 174 -2.29 -3.64 13.91
CA GLY A 174 -0.85 -3.80 14.13
C GLY A 174 -0.18 -2.57 14.67
#